data_AF-A0A1A8XHH0-F1
#
_entry.id   AF-A0A1A8XHH0-F1
#
_cell.length_a   1.000
_cell.length_b   1.000
_cell.length_c   1.000
_cell.angle_alpha   90.00
_cell.angle_beta   90.00
_cell.angle_gamma   90.00
#
_symmetry.space_group_name_H-M   'P 1'
#
loop_
_entity.id
_entity.type
_entity.pdbx_description
1 polymer ?
#
loop_
_entity_poly.entity_id
_entity_poly.type
_entity_poly.pdbx_seq_one_letter_code
_entity_poly.pdbx_strand_id
1 'polypeptide(L)'
;MLAALTGSPRPHSVKRALALLALLVSGLARGEPAPSLGTARERSEAPPIISGRASFYSSAFSGRKTASGEHYHHRLISAASSRFPLGTIVAVRRVLSARCVVVTINDRMGHRHRVIDLSREAAVRLGMIDAGVTDVEVVALPKYLIGHENACTLAFMPPVHLRADEW
;
A
#
# COMPACT_ATOMS: atom_id res chain seq x y z
N MET A 1 44.04 -48.44 74.15
CA MET A 1 44.38 -49.67 73.42
C MET A 1 43.19 -50.02 72.54
N LEU A 2 43.40 -50.02 71.21
CA LEU A 2 42.56 -50.53 70.08
C LEU A 2 41.13 -49.95 69.90
N ALA A 3 40.84 -49.24 68.79
CA ALA A 3 40.47 -49.73 67.43
C ALA A 3 38.94 -49.96 67.31
N ALA A 4 38.19 -49.75 66.23
CA ALA A 4 38.44 -49.39 64.84
C ALA A 4 37.06 -49.25 64.12
N LEU A 5 37.01 -48.44 63.05
CA LEU A 5 36.34 -48.68 61.74
C LEU A 5 34.79 -48.77 61.68
N THR A 6 34.09 -47.74 61.19
CA THR A 6 33.64 -47.47 59.77
C THR A 6 32.56 -48.40 59.20
N GLY A 7 31.47 -47.80 58.69
CA GLY A 7 30.58 -48.42 57.70
C GLY A 7 29.23 -47.69 57.54
N SER A 8 29.06 -46.95 56.45
CA SER A 8 27.80 -46.33 55.99
C SER A 8 26.82 -47.37 55.38
N PRO A 9 25.50 -47.11 55.24
CA PRO A 9 25.00 -46.36 54.07
C PRO A 9 23.74 -45.47 54.33
N ARG A 10 23.50 -44.52 53.41
CA ARG A 10 22.26 -43.74 53.23
C ARG A 10 21.25 -44.54 52.35
N PRO A 11 20.07 -43.98 52.02
CA PRO A 11 19.02 -43.31 52.80
C PRO A 11 17.65 -43.96 52.53
N HIS A 12 16.58 -43.62 53.27
CA HIS A 12 15.23 -43.46 52.68
C HIS A 12 14.34 -42.61 53.60
N SER A 13 13.88 -41.48 53.08
CA SER A 13 13.00 -40.51 53.73
C SER A 13 11.56 -41.05 53.82
N VAL A 14 11.02 -41.14 55.03
CA VAL A 14 9.63 -41.51 55.28
C VAL A 14 8.75 -40.25 55.35
N LYS A 15 7.66 -40.30 54.59
CA LYS A 15 6.64 -39.28 54.34
C LYS A 15 5.77 -38.98 55.57
N ARG A 16 5.42 -37.70 55.83
CA ARG A 16 4.20 -37.23 56.52
C ARG A 16 3.86 -35.83 55.99
N ALA A 17 2.92 -35.68 55.04
CA ALA A 17 1.48 -35.52 55.26
C ALA A 17 1.15 -34.31 56.17
N LEU A 18 0.89 -33.15 55.55
CA LEU A 18 0.08 -32.09 56.16
C LEU A 18 -1.08 -31.79 55.22
N ALA A 19 -2.28 -32.04 55.73
CA ALA A 19 -3.56 -31.80 55.09
C ALA A 19 -3.85 -30.30 55.02
N LEU A 20 -4.33 -29.80 53.89
CA LEU A 20 -5.17 -28.61 53.85
C LEU A 20 -6.24 -28.78 52.77
N LEU A 21 -7.45 -29.07 53.24
CA LEU A 21 -8.70 -28.90 52.50
C LEU A 21 -9.33 -27.60 52.99
N ALA A 22 -9.47 -26.59 52.14
CA ALA A 22 -10.45 -25.53 52.31
C ALA A 22 -10.85 -24.98 50.93
N LEU A 23 -12.15 -25.04 50.68
CA LEU A 23 -12.86 -24.80 49.43
C LEU A 23 -13.01 -23.30 49.09
N LEU A 24 -13.14 -23.06 47.78
CA LEU A 24 -14.00 -22.07 47.10
C LEU A 24 -13.70 -20.57 47.25
N VAL A 25 -13.37 -19.96 46.11
CA VAL A 25 -14.09 -18.84 45.44
C VAL A 25 -13.04 -17.99 44.73
N SER A 26 -12.92 -18.16 43.42
CA SER A 26 -12.71 -17.08 42.43
C SER A 26 -12.49 -17.69 41.05
N GLY A 27 -13.54 -18.33 40.52
CA GLY A 27 -13.73 -18.38 39.07
C GLY A 27 -14.11 -16.98 38.57
N LEU A 28 -13.20 -16.01 38.65
CA LEU A 28 -13.36 -14.77 37.92
C LEU A 28 -13.01 -15.07 36.48
N ALA A 29 -14.06 -15.13 35.68
CA ALA A 29 -14.05 -15.04 34.25
C ALA A 29 -12.85 -14.21 33.79
N ARG A 30 -11.88 -14.87 33.14
CA ARG A 30 -11.11 -14.20 32.11
C ARG A 30 -12.13 -13.85 31.04
N GLY A 31 -12.75 -12.68 31.18
CA GLY A 31 -13.48 -12.07 30.09
C GLY A 31 -12.48 -12.02 28.94
N GLU A 32 -12.68 -12.87 27.95
CA GLU A 32 -12.02 -12.66 26.67
C GLU A 32 -12.36 -11.22 26.28
N PRO A 33 -11.37 -10.38 25.96
CA PRO A 33 -11.68 -9.07 25.46
C PRO A 33 -12.60 -9.29 24.25
N ALA A 34 -13.83 -8.78 24.34
CA ALA A 34 -14.73 -8.75 23.20
C ALA A 34 -13.93 -8.25 21.99
N PRO A 35 -14.10 -8.84 20.79
CA PRO A 35 -13.43 -8.33 19.62
C PRO A 35 -13.76 -6.85 19.55
N SER A 36 -12.75 -6.00 19.78
CA SER A 36 -12.92 -4.57 19.65
C SER A 36 -13.28 -4.36 18.19
N LEU A 37 -14.57 -4.12 17.94
CA LEU A 37 -15.04 -3.60 16.67
C LEU A 37 -14.13 -2.41 16.38
N GLY A 38 -13.24 -2.62 15.39
CA GLY A 38 -12.08 -1.78 15.17
C GLY A 38 -12.48 -0.32 15.25
N THR A 39 -11.68 0.46 15.97
CA THR A 39 -11.76 1.91 16.03
C THR A 39 -12.22 2.43 14.67
N ALA A 40 -13.42 3.04 14.67
CA ALA A 40 -14.03 3.78 13.58
C ALA A 40 -13.16 3.84 12.32
N ARG A 41 -13.51 2.99 11.33
CA ARG A 41 -13.32 3.22 9.89
C ARG A 41 -12.13 4.12 9.62
N GLU A 42 -10.95 3.53 9.32
CA GLU A 42 -9.89 4.23 8.58
C GLU A 42 -10.62 5.14 7.59
N ARG A 43 -10.66 6.44 7.87
CA ARG A 43 -11.18 7.39 6.89
C ARG A 43 -10.18 7.20 5.77
N SER A 44 -10.61 6.51 4.70
CA SER A 44 -9.82 6.39 3.49
C SER A 44 -9.65 7.81 2.99
N GLU A 45 -8.63 8.49 3.51
CA GLU A 45 -8.24 9.81 3.08
C GLU A 45 -8.00 9.69 1.58
N ALA A 46 -8.54 10.65 0.82
CA ALA A 46 -8.37 10.63 -0.63
C ALA A 46 -6.87 10.57 -0.94
N PRO A 47 -6.44 9.77 -1.93
CA PRO A 47 -5.03 9.70 -2.26
C PRO A 47 -4.49 11.11 -2.57
N PRO A 48 -3.28 11.46 -2.11
CA PRO A 48 -2.75 12.79 -2.31
C PRO A 48 -2.58 13.10 -3.81
N ILE A 49 -2.94 14.32 -4.20
CA ILE A 49 -2.70 14.83 -5.55
C ILE A 49 -1.28 15.41 -5.61
N ILE A 50 -0.48 14.96 -6.57
CA ILE A 50 0.87 15.44 -6.81
C ILE A 50 0.87 16.29 -8.09
N SER A 51 1.14 17.58 -7.96
CA SER A 51 1.30 18.49 -9.09
C SER A 51 2.75 18.54 -9.60
N GLY A 52 2.94 18.74 -10.91
CA GLY A 52 4.25 18.94 -11.51
C GLY A 52 4.23 18.88 -13.03
N ARG A 53 5.42 18.83 -13.64
CA ARG A 53 5.54 18.72 -15.10
C ARG A 53 5.55 17.28 -15.58
N ALA A 54 4.86 17.03 -16.69
CA ALA A 54 4.94 15.79 -17.46
C ALA A 54 5.69 16.00 -18.77
N SER A 55 6.33 14.93 -19.25
CA SER A 55 6.81 14.78 -20.64
C SER A 55 6.32 13.43 -21.18
N PHE A 56 6.75 13.04 -22.37
CA PHE A 56 6.59 11.69 -22.88
C PHE A 56 7.88 11.14 -23.49
N TYR A 57 7.98 9.81 -23.57
CA TYR A 57 9.11 9.13 -24.17
C TYR A 57 9.21 9.37 -25.68
N SER A 58 10.44 9.55 -26.17
CA SER A 58 10.71 9.46 -27.60
C SER A 58 10.43 8.05 -28.13
N SER A 59 10.00 7.93 -29.38
CA SER A 59 9.78 6.65 -30.06
C SER A 59 11.05 5.78 -30.11
N ALA A 60 12.23 6.40 -30.05
CA ALA A 60 13.53 5.71 -30.03
C ALA A 60 13.73 4.77 -28.83
N PHE A 61 12.92 4.90 -27.77
CA PHE A 61 13.00 4.01 -26.60
C PHE A 61 12.23 2.69 -26.80
N SER A 62 11.42 2.56 -27.86
CA SER A 62 10.60 1.37 -28.11
C SER A 62 11.46 0.10 -28.17
N GLY A 63 11.04 -0.95 -27.45
CA GLY A 63 11.76 -2.22 -27.35
C GLY A 63 12.85 -2.27 -26.28
N ARG A 64 13.10 -1.19 -25.53
CA ARG A 64 14.01 -1.22 -24.37
C ARG A 64 13.31 -1.78 -23.14
N LYS A 65 14.05 -2.44 -22.24
CA LYS A 65 13.50 -2.87 -20.94
C LYS A 65 13.22 -1.66 -20.05
N THR A 66 12.05 -1.68 -19.42
CA THR A 66 11.65 -0.77 -18.34
C THR A 66 12.13 -1.32 -16.98
N ALA A 67 12.02 -0.51 -15.93
CA ALA A 67 12.34 -0.94 -14.56
C ALA A 67 11.43 -2.07 -14.03
N SER A 68 10.23 -2.25 -14.58
CA SER A 68 9.38 -3.42 -14.29
C SER A 68 9.89 -4.73 -14.92
N GLY A 69 10.84 -4.64 -15.85
CA GLY A 69 11.36 -5.77 -16.64
C GLY A 69 10.65 -5.98 -17.98
N GLU A 70 9.48 -5.39 -18.18
CA GLU A 70 8.76 -5.43 -19.46
C GLU A 70 9.43 -4.54 -20.53
N HIS A 71 9.25 -4.87 -21.81
CA HIS A 71 9.70 -4.02 -22.90
C HIS A 71 8.77 -2.82 -23.09
N TYR A 72 9.33 -1.63 -23.19
CA TYR A 72 8.57 -0.42 -23.49
C TYR A 72 8.00 -0.48 -24.91
N HIS A 73 6.73 -0.17 -25.05
CA HIS A 73 6.07 0.01 -26.33
C HIS A 73 5.28 1.31 -26.34
N HIS A 74 5.49 2.13 -27.37
CA HIS A 74 4.89 3.47 -27.47
C HIS A 74 3.34 3.47 -27.50
N ARG A 75 2.72 2.33 -27.86
CA ARG A 75 1.26 2.14 -27.93
C ARG A 75 0.63 1.67 -26.61
N LEU A 76 1.43 1.24 -25.64
CA LEU A 76 0.92 0.83 -24.33
C LEU A 76 0.62 2.07 -23.49
N ILE A 77 -0.44 1.99 -22.68
CA ILE A 77 -0.84 3.06 -21.77
C ILE A 77 -0.07 2.94 -20.46
N SER A 78 1.19 3.35 -20.52
CA SER A 78 2.10 3.30 -19.37
C SER A 78 2.84 4.61 -19.14
N ALA A 79 3.56 4.68 -18.02
CA ALA A 79 4.39 5.81 -17.66
C ALA A 79 5.56 5.43 -16.75
N ALA A 80 6.53 6.32 -16.67
CA ALA A 80 7.62 6.28 -15.70
C ALA A 80 7.42 7.33 -14.63
N SER A 81 7.70 6.96 -13.37
CA SER A 81 7.74 7.92 -12.28
C SER A 81 8.64 7.43 -11.16
N SER A 82 9.26 8.38 -10.44
CA SER A 82 10.00 8.10 -9.20
C SER A 82 9.19 8.46 -7.95
N ARG A 83 7.94 8.93 -8.11
CA ARG A 83 7.02 9.30 -7.01
C ARG A 83 6.06 8.19 -6.62
N PHE A 84 5.86 7.21 -7.49
CA PHE A 84 4.92 6.10 -7.30
C PHE A 84 5.63 4.76 -7.39
N PRO A 85 5.25 3.73 -6.60
CA PRO A 85 5.72 2.36 -6.79
C PRO A 85 5.49 1.83 -8.22
N LEU A 86 6.29 0.84 -8.64
CA LEU A 86 6.01 0.14 -9.90
C LEU A 86 4.71 -0.66 -9.75
N GLY A 87 3.92 -0.74 -10.82
CA GLY A 87 2.60 -1.36 -10.85
C GLY A 87 1.46 -0.47 -10.36
N THR A 88 1.74 0.71 -9.79
CA THR A 88 0.69 1.66 -9.41
C THR A 88 -0.06 2.14 -10.65
N ILE A 89 -1.39 2.09 -10.61
CA ILE A 89 -2.24 2.74 -11.60
C ILE A 89 -2.53 4.15 -11.11
N VAL A 90 -2.30 5.15 -11.95
CA VAL A 90 -2.51 6.57 -11.62
C VAL A 90 -3.43 7.23 -12.63
N ALA A 91 -4.23 8.19 -12.17
CA ALA A 91 -4.91 9.12 -13.05
C ALA A 91 -4.04 10.37 -13.23
N VAL A 92 -3.93 10.85 -14.46
CA VAL A 92 -3.12 12.01 -14.85
C VAL A 92 -4.02 13.03 -15.53
N ARG A 93 -4.15 14.22 -14.95
CA ARG A 93 -4.92 15.34 -15.49
C ARG A 93 -3.98 16.43 -15.98
N ARG A 94 -4.21 16.97 -17.17
CA ARG A 94 -3.47 18.13 -17.69
C ARG A 94 -4.09 19.41 -17.16
N VAL A 95 -3.36 20.27 -16.46
CA VAL A 95 -3.95 21.44 -15.76
C VAL A 95 -4.66 22.40 -16.72
N LEU A 96 -4.10 22.61 -17.91
CA LEU A 96 -4.64 23.54 -18.91
C LEU A 96 -5.85 22.99 -19.71
N SER A 97 -6.36 21.80 -19.39
CA SER A 97 -7.50 21.20 -20.11
C SER A 97 -8.27 20.20 -19.23
N ALA A 98 -9.52 19.90 -19.56
CA ALA A 98 -10.26 18.84 -18.86
C ALA A 98 -9.81 17.41 -19.24
N ARG A 99 -8.68 17.25 -19.97
CA ARG A 99 -8.21 15.94 -20.43
C ARG A 99 -7.51 15.18 -19.32
N CYS A 100 -7.81 13.89 -19.26
CA CYS A 100 -7.29 12.99 -18.24
C CYS A 100 -6.99 11.62 -18.87
N VAL A 101 -5.94 10.95 -18.41
CA VAL A 101 -5.62 9.57 -18.79
C VAL A 101 -5.23 8.73 -17.58
N VAL A 102 -5.69 7.48 -17.53
CA VAL A 102 -5.25 6.49 -16.53
C VAL A 102 -4.09 5.70 -17.11
N VAL A 103 -2.99 5.58 -16.36
CA VAL A 103 -1.76 4.89 -16.80
C VAL A 103 -1.21 3.98 -15.71
N THR A 104 -0.50 2.93 -16.12
CA THR A 104 0.27 2.08 -15.20
C THR A 104 1.71 2.58 -15.12
N ILE A 105 2.24 2.71 -13.89
CA ILE A 105 3.65 3.03 -13.65
C ILE A 105 4.49 1.76 -13.83
N ASN A 106 5.23 1.66 -14.93
CA ASN A 106 6.04 0.48 -15.22
C ASN A 106 7.55 0.77 -15.36
N ASP A 107 7.95 2.03 -15.20
CA ASP A 107 9.34 2.42 -15.35
C ASP A 107 9.78 3.51 -14.36
N ARG A 108 11.09 3.78 -14.31
CA ARG A 108 11.72 4.81 -13.48
C ARG A 108 12.33 5.90 -14.34
N MET A 109 12.17 7.15 -13.91
CA MET A 109 12.79 8.29 -14.59
C MET A 109 14.19 8.54 -14.06
N GLY A 110 15.13 8.84 -14.97
CA GLY A 110 16.47 9.31 -14.61
C GLY A 110 16.52 10.78 -14.18
N HIS A 111 15.60 11.63 -14.67
CA HIS A 111 15.59 13.07 -14.40
C HIS A 111 14.56 13.45 -13.32
N ARG A 112 14.94 14.31 -12.37
CA ARG A 112 14.15 14.61 -11.15
C ARG A 112 13.21 15.83 -11.25
N HIS A 113 13.22 16.57 -12.35
CA HIS A 113 12.46 17.84 -12.48
C HIS A 113 11.01 17.65 -12.96
N ARG A 114 10.60 16.42 -13.27
CA ARG A 114 9.26 16.05 -13.74
C ARG A 114 8.64 15.05 -12.78
N VAL A 115 7.31 15.05 -12.71
CA VAL A 115 6.56 14.10 -11.87
C VAL A 115 6.32 12.77 -12.61
N ILE A 116 6.20 12.82 -13.94
CA ILE A 116 5.86 11.65 -14.75
C ILE A 116 6.33 11.81 -16.20
N ASP A 117 6.80 10.71 -16.80
CA ASP A 117 7.05 10.60 -18.24
C ASP A 117 6.08 9.58 -18.84
N LEU A 118 5.19 10.04 -19.71
CA LEU A 118 4.15 9.22 -20.32
C LEU A 118 4.68 8.42 -21.51
N SER A 119 4.02 7.30 -21.81
CA SER A 119 4.04 6.71 -23.15
C SER A 119 3.50 7.69 -24.19
N ARG A 120 3.90 7.51 -25.46
CA ARG A 120 3.44 8.39 -26.54
C ARG A 120 1.92 8.31 -26.71
N GLU A 121 1.34 7.12 -26.64
CA GLU A 121 -0.11 6.94 -26.71
C GLU A 121 -0.84 7.64 -25.55
N ALA A 122 -0.36 7.52 -24.30
CA ALA A 122 -0.95 8.26 -23.19
C ALA A 122 -0.84 9.79 -23.38
N ALA A 123 0.26 10.28 -23.95
CA ALA A 123 0.43 11.69 -24.28
C ALA A 123 -0.51 12.18 -25.39
N VAL A 124 -0.81 11.34 -26.39
CA VAL A 124 -1.86 11.62 -27.40
C VAL A 124 -3.22 11.77 -26.72
N ARG A 125 -3.59 10.84 -25.84
CA ARG A 125 -4.86 10.86 -25.11
C ARG A 125 -4.99 12.04 -24.15
N LEU A 126 -3.89 12.42 -23.51
CA LEU A 126 -3.82 13.60 -22.67
C LEU A 126 -3.77 14.91 -23.48
N GLY A 127 -3.46 14.83 -24.78
CA GLY A 127 -3.44 15.98 -25.67
C GLY A 127 -2.22 16.87 -25.48
N MET A 128 -1.04 16.28 -25.26
CA MET A 128 0.17 17.04 -24.95
C MET A 128 1.31 16.85 -25.96
N ILE A 129 1.05 16.22 -27.11
CA ILE A 129 2.09 15.94 -28.12
C ILE A 129 2.75 17.24 -28.60
N ASP A 130 1.97 18.25 -28.99
CA ASP A 130 2.51 19.50 -29.53
C ASP A 130 3.21 20.35 -28.46
N ALA A 131 2.74 20.26 -27.21
CA ALA A 131 3.36 20.97 -26.09
C ALA A 131 4.72 20.38 -25.70
N GLY A 132 4.94 19.08 -25.92
CA GLY A 132 6.12 18.34 -25.45
C GLY A 132 6.12 18.13 -23.94
N VAL A 133 6.04 19.22 -23.17
CA VAL A 133 6.01 19.28 -21.72
C VAL A 133 4.80 20.11 -21.27
N THR A 134 4.09 19.67 -20.24
CA THR A 134 2.93 20.40 -19.68
C THR A 134 2.83 20.19 -18.18
N ASP A 135 2.16 21.12 -17.50
CA ASP A 135 1.78 20.92 -16.10
C ASP A 135 0.62 19.92 -15.99
N VAL A 136 0.74 19.02 -15.01
CA VAL A 136 -0.21 17.96 -14.70
C VAL A 136 -0.43 17.83 -13.20
N GLU A 137 -1.52 17.18 -12.87
CA GLU A 137 -1.80 16.62 -11.55
C GLU A 137 -1.91 15.10 -11.68
N VAL A 138 -1.32 14.39 -10.72
CA VAL A 138 -1.27 12.93 -10.70
C VAL A 138 -1.76 12.41 -9.37
N VAL A 139 -2.64 11.42 -9.39
CA VAL A 139 -3.20 10.78 -8.19
C VAL A 139 -3.18 9.27 -8.36
N ALA A 140 -2.87 8.53 -7.30
CA ALA A 140 -2.98 7.08 -7.32
C ALA A 140 -4.46 6.69 -7.43
N LEU A 141 -4.78 5.80 -8.37
CA LEU A 141 -6.15 5.38 -8.61
C LEU A 141 -6.59 4.41 -7.51
N PRO A 142 -7.66 4.71 -6.74
CA PRO A 142 -8.22 3.77 -5.79
C PRO A 142 -8.63 2.46 -6.46
N LYS A 143 -8.48 1.34 -5.75
CA LYS A 143 -8.77 0.00 -6.31
C LYS A 143 -10.18 -0.12 -6.88
N TYR A 144 -11.17 0.50 -6.23
CA TYR A 144 -12.57 0.45 -6.65
C TYR A 144 -12.87 1.26 -7.94
N LEU A 145 -11.94 2.08 -8.42
CA LEU A 145 -12.07 2.80 -9.69
C LEU A 145 -11.33 2.12 -10.85
N ILE A 146 -10.55 1.05 -10.61
CA ILE A 146 -9.84 0.36 -11.69
C ILE A 146 -10.87 -0.28 -12.63
N GLY A 147 -10.82 0.09 -13.92
CA GLY A 147 -11.75 -0.40 -14.95
C GLY A 147 -13.05 0.41 -15.06
N HIS A 148 -13.29 1.38 -14.18
CA HIS A 148 -14.46 2.25 -14.27
C HIS A 148 -14.33 3.21 -15.47
N GLU A 149 -15.40 3.40 -16.24
CA GLU A 149 -15.40 4.26 -17.45
C GLU A 149 -15.00 5.71 -17.13
N ASN A 150 -15.45 6.22 -15.99
CA ASN A 150 -15.16 7.57 -15.49
C ASN A 150 -14.01 7.61 -14.46
N ALA A 151 -13.20 6.54 -14.36
CA ALA A 151 -12.16 6.40 -13.34
C ALA A 151 -11.26 7.63 -13.22
N CYS A 152 -10.83 8.17 -14.36
CA CYS A 152 -9.89 9.29 -14.39
C CYS A 152 -10.48 10.54 -13.72
N THR A 153 -11.70 10.91 -14.07
CA THR A 153 -12.38 12.10 -13.52
C THR A 153 -12.70 11.90 -12.05
N LEU A 154 -13.25 10.74 -11.68
CA LEU A 154 -13.63 10.41 -10.30
C LEU A 154 -12.43 10.42 -9.35
N ALA A 155 -11.22 10.09 -9.84
CA ALA A 155 -10.00 10.11 -9.03
C ALA A 155 -9.63 11.50 -8.51
N PHE A 156 -10.12 12.58 -9.14
CA PHE A 156 -9.89 13.97 -8.72
C PHE A 156 -11.09 14.61 -8.04
N MET A 157 -12.17 13.86 -7.82
CA MET A 157 -13.32 14.33 -7.07
C MET A 157 -13.12 14.06 -5.58
N PRO A 158 -13.58 14.96 -4.69
CA PRO A 158 -13.61 14.65 -3.27
C PRO A 158 -14.44 13.37 -3.09
N PRO A 159 -14.04 12.45 -2.18
CA PRO A 159 -14.81 11.25 -1.90
C PRO A 159 -16.19 11.71 -1.45
N VAL A 160 -17.22 11.39 -2.25
CA VAL A 160 -18.61 11.57 -1.86
C VAL A 160 -18.74 10.79 -0.56
N HIS A 161 -18.89 11.50 0.56
CA HIS A 161 -19.20 10.86 1.81
C HIS A 161 -20.58 10.23 1.60
N LEU A 162 -20.63 8.93 1.31
CA LEU A 162 -21.85 8.16 1.43
C LEU A 162 -22.22 8.23 2.90
N ARG A 163 -23.02 9.23 3.25
CA ARG A 163 -23.72 9.33 4.54
C ARG A 163 -24.63 8.13 4.61
N ALA A 164 -24.19 7.11 5.34
CA ALA A 164 -24.96 5.89 5.56
C ALA A 164 -26.06 6.10 6.61
N ASP A 165 -26.28 7.34 7.04
CA ASP A 165 -27.11 7.77 8.17
C ASP A 165 -28.32 8.64 7.77
N GLU A 166 -28.65 8.78 6.49
CA GLU A 166 -29.78 9.63 6.01
C GLU A 166 -30.93 8.86 5.31
N TRP A 167 -31.19 7.59 5.67
CA TRP A 167 -32.40 6.84 5.26
C TRP A 167 -33.02 6.07 6.42
#